data_AF-A0A524L2F9-F1
#
_entry.id   AF-A0A524L2F9-F1
#
_cell.length_a   1.000
_cell.length_b   1.000
_cell.length_c   1.000
_cell.angle_alpha   90.00
_cell.angle_beta   90.00
_cell.angle_gamma   90.00
#
_symmetry.space_group_name_H-M   'P 1'
#
loop_
_entity.id
_entity.type
_entity.pdbx_description
1 polymer ?
#
loop_
_entity_poly.entity_id
_entity_poly.type
_entity_poly.pdbx_seq_one_letter_code
_entity_poly.pdbx_strand_id
1 'polypeptide(L)' 'MAGQKVFRHTVRLQFEGNYLDAVAFFRDLEALPRRFFWEGLTIELLEYPVSRITLTLTTMNLTEGWIGV' A
#
# COMPACT_ATOMS: atom_id res chain seq x y z
N MET A 1 3.99 5.25 34.25
CA MET A 1 4.56 4.74 32.98
C MET A 1 3.78 5.36 31.84
N ALA A 2 4.34 6.33 31.12
CA ALA A 2 3.64 6.97 30.00
C ALA A 2 3.71 6.03 28.78
N GLY A 3 2.56 5.50 28.34
CA GLY A 3 2.49 4.64 27.16
C GLY A 3 2.88 5.44 25.91
N GLN A 4 3.89 4.95 25.19
CA GLN A 4 4.30 5.53 23.92
C GLN A 4 3.16 5.38 22.91
N LYS A 5 2.65 6.51 22.39
CA LYS A 5 1.58 6.50 21.38
C LYS A 5 2.18 6.02 20.05
N VAL A 6 1.73 4.86 19.59
CA VAL A 6 2.01 4.36 18.25
C VAL A 6 0.93 4.91 17.33
N PHE A 7 1.33 5.65 16.29
CA PHE A 7 0.40 6.14 15.28
C PHE A 7 0.38 5.15 14.11
N ARG A 8 -0.83 4.69 13.79
CA ARG A 8 -1.09 3.82 12.63
C ARG A 8 -1.70 4.68 11.53
N HIS A 9 -1.04 4.77 10.39
CA HIS A 9 -1.60 5.40 9.20
C HIS A 9 -1.82 4.34 8.14
N THR A 10 -3.08 4.08 7.83
CA THR A 10 -3.49 3.17 6.76
C THR A 10 -3.70 3.98 5.48
N VAL A 11 -3.06 3.53 4.40
CA VAL A 11 -3.17 4.06 3.05
C VAL A 11 -3.80 2.99 2.18
N ARG A 12 -4.85 3.35 1.45
CA ARG A 12 -5.48 2.49 0.45
C ARG A 12 -5.24 3.10 -0.93
N LEU A 13 -4.59 2.34 -1.79
CA LEU A 13 -4.35 2.66 -3.19
C LEU A 13 -5.27 1.80 -4.04
N GLN A 14 -5.95 2.41 -5.01
CA GLN A 14 -6.77 1.70 -5.99
C GLN A 14 -6.37 2.18 -7.38
N PHE A 15 -6.07 1.24 -8.27
CA PHE A 15 -5.70 1.51 -9.65
C PHE A 15 -6.23 0.42 -10.59
N GLU A 16 -6.36 0.75 -11.87
CA GLU A 16 -6.80 -0.17 -12.91
C GLU A 16 -5.66 -0.38 -13.90
N GLY A 17 -5.43 -1.63 -14.27
CA GLY A 17 -4.33 -2.01 -15.15
C GLY A 17 -4.34 -3.50 -15.43
N ASN A 18 -3.43 -3.96 -16.28
CA ASN A 18 -3.29 -5.40 -16.47
C ASN A 18 -2.53 -6.03 -15.29
N TYR A 19 -2.56 -7.36 -15.20
CA TYR A 19 -1.88 -8.09 -14.12
C TYR A 19 -0.37 -7.81 -14.06
N LEU A 20 0.30 -7.67 -15.21
CA LEU A 20 1.74 -7.42 -15.27
C LEU A 20 2.10 -6.01 -14.81
N ASP A 21 1.27 -5.01 -15.11
CA ASP A 21 1.45 -3.65 -14.62
C ASP A 21 1.36 -3.61 -13.09
N ALA A 22 0.41 -4.38 -12.51
CA ALA A 22 0.29 -4.52 -11.07
C ALA A 22 1.55 -5.15 -10.45
N VAL A 23 2.06 -6.23 -11.06
CA VAL A 23 3.31 -6.87 -10.61
C VAL A 23 4.48 -5.90 -10.66
N ALA A 24 4.62 -5.13 -11.74
CA ALA A 24 5.68 -4.12 -11.86
C ALA A 24 5.57 -3.07 -10.73
N PHE A 25 4.37 -2.54 -10.49
CA PHE A 25 4.13 -1.60 -9.40
C PHE A 25 4.52 -2.15 -8.02
N PHE A 26 4.20 -3.42 -7.72
CA PHE A 26 4.59 -4.04 -6.45
C PHE A 26 6.11 -4.16 -6.30
N ARG A 27 6.82 -4.51 -7.38
CA ARG A 27 8.29 -4.60 -7.36
C ARG A 27 8.94 -3.25 -7.08
N ASP A 28 8.40 -2.19 -7.68
CA ASP A 28 8.88 -0.83 -7.44
C ASP A 28 8.60 -0.39 -5.98
N LEU A 29 7.45 -0.80 -5.43
CA LEU A 29 7.06 -0.48 -4.07
C LEU A 29 7.91 -1.24 -3.01
N GLU A 30 8.28 -2.49 -3.29
CA GLU A 30 9.21 -3.28 -2.44
C GLU A 30 10.62 -2.68 -2.40
N ALA A 31 11.04 -1.95 -3.45
CA ALA A 31 12.34 -1.30 -3.49
C ALA A 31 12.42 -0.03 -2.61
N LEU A 32 11.30 0.45 -2.07
CA LEU A 32 11.29 1.63 -1.22
C LEU A 32 11.95 1.34 0.14
N PRO A 33 12.83 2.23 0.65
CA PRO A 33 13.56 2.01 1.90
C PRO A 33 12.68 2.11 3.17
N ARG A 34 11.40 2.49 3.01
CA ARG A 34 10.47 2.72 4.12
C ARG A 34 9.77 1.42 4.50
N ARG A 35 9.61 1.16 5.80
CA ARG A 35 8.87 -0.01 6.30
C ARG A 35 7.37 0.21 6.15
N PHE A 36 6.80 -0.37 5.11
CA PHE A 36 5.36 -0.55 4.96
C PHE A 36 4.96 -1.94 5.43
N PHE A 37 3.78 -2.05 6.04
CA PHE A 37 3.15 -3.32 6.36
C PHE A 37 2.00 -3.55 5.39
N TRP A 38 2.06 -4.64 4.64
CA TRP A 38 0.96 -5.09 3.80
C TRP A 38 -0.21 -5.53 4.68
N GLU A 39 -1.37 -4.88 4.54
CA GLU A 39 -2.59 -5.30 5.23
C GLU A 39 -3.55 -6.05 4.31
N GLY A 40 -3.57 -5.71 3.02
CA GLY A 40 -4.43 -6.41 2.08
C GLY A 40 -4.14 -6.08 0.62
N LEU A 41 -4.34 -7.08 -0.23
CA LEU A 41 -4.29 -6.98 -1.67
C LEU A 41 -5.53 -7.65 -2.25
N THR A 42 -6.25 -6.94 -3.12
CA THR A 42 -7.39 -7.48 -3.87
C THR A 42 -7.20 -7.17 -5.34
N ILE A 43 -7.41 -8.17 -6.19
CA ILE A 43 -7.41 -8.03 -7.64
C ILE A 43 -8.76 -8.53 -8.14
N GLU A 44 -9.48 -7.66 -8.86
CA GLU A 44 -10.79 -7.93 -9.45
C GLU A 44 -10.67 -7.76 -10.97
N LEU A 45 -10.97 -8.81 -11.74
CA LEU A 45 -11.04 -8.71 -13.20
C LEU A 45 -12.30 -7.92 -13.57
N LEU A 46 -12.13 -6.77 -14.22
CA LEU A 46 -13.28 -5.98 -14.70
C LEU A 46 -13.68 -6.48 -16.09
N GLU A 47 -12.75 -6.39 -17.03
CA GLU A 47 -12.92 -6.84 -18.41
C GLU A 47 -11.53 -7.15 -18.94
N TYR A 48 -11.29 -8.34 -19.49
CA TYR A 48 -9.95 -8.71 -19.95
C TYR A 48 -9.41 -7.69 -20.98
N PRO A 49 -8.16 -7.20 -20.82
CA PRO A 49 -7.14 -7.56 -19.83
C PRO A 49 -7.08 -6.67 -18.57
N VAL A 50 -8.09 -5.81 -18.35
CA VAL A 50 -8.16 -4.82 -17.28
C VAL A 50 -8.66 -5.44 -15.97
N SER A 51 -7.85 -5.26 -14.93
CA SER A 51 -8.18 -5.59 -13.55
C SER A 51 -8.14 -4.34 -12.68
N ARG A 52 -8.98 -4.30 -11.66
CA ARG A 52 -8.89 -3.36 -10.55
C ARG A 52 -8.02 -3.95 -9.45
N ILE A 53 -7.01 -3.23 -9.04
CA ILE A 53 -6.09 -3.61 -7.97
C ILE A 53 -6.28 -2.65 -6.81
N THR A 54 -6.57 -3.23 -5.65
CA THR A 54 -6.71 -2.49 -4.39
C THR A 54 -5.63 -2.97 -3.43
N LEU A 55 -4.75 -2.05 -3.06
CA LEU A 55 -3.66 -2.26 -2.13
C LEU A 55 -3.92 -1.48 -0.83
N THR A 56 -3.93 -2.16 0.30
CA THR A 56 -3.97 -1.55 1.64
C THR A 56 -2.63 -1.72 2.33
N LEU A 57 -1.97 -0.61 2.60
CA LEU A 57 -0.69 -0.50 3.30
C LEU A 57 -0.92 0.20 4.63
N THR A 58 -0.22 -0.24 5.66
CA THR A 58 -0.16 0.46 6.94
C THR A 58 1.27 0.83 7.25
N THR A 59 1.47 2.05 7.74
CA THR A 59 2.71 2.46 8.37
C THR A 59 2.51 2.51 9.87
N MET A 60 3.47 1.94 10.61
CA MET A 60 3.59 2.16 12.05
C MET A 60 4.64 3.21 12.26
N ASN A 61 4.21 4.41 12.66
CA ASN A 61 5.10 5.50 12.95
C ASN A 61 5.09 5.77 14.46
N LEU A 62 6.27 5.93 15.06
CA LEU A 62 6.41 6.38 16.44
C LEU A 62 6.32 7.91 16.55
N THR A 63 6.06 8.59 15.43
CA THR A 63 6.00 10.05 15.30
C THR A 63 5.00 10.41 14.19
N GLU A 64 4.16 11.40 14.45
CA GLU A 64 3.15 11.92 13.52
C GLU A 64 3.84 12.47 12.26
N GLY A 65 3.86 11.67 11.19
CA GLY A 65 4.61 11.96 9.98
C GLY A 65 3.83 11.51 8.77
N TRP A 66 3.16 12.47 8.14
CA TRP A 66 2.32 12.34 6.96
C TRP A 66 3.09 11.73 5.77
N ILE A 67 2.42 10.91 4.94
CA ILE A 67 2.99 10.38 3.69
C ILE A 67 2.54 11.30 2.56
N GLY A 68 3.31 12.34 2.31
CA GLY A 68 3.13 13.23 1.18
C GLY A 68 4.41 14.01 0.96
N VAL A 69 5.15 13.63 -0.07
CA VAL A 69 6.05 14.55 -0.78
C VAL A 69 5.19 15.29 -1.79
#